data_AF-A0A524C5M3-F1
#
_entry.id   AF-A0A524C5M3-F1
#
_cell.length_a   1.000
_cell.length_b   1.000
_cell.length_c   1.000
_cell.angle_alpha   90.00
_cell.angle_beta   90.00
_cell.angle_gamma   90.00
#
_symmetry.space_group_name_H-M   'P 1'
#
loop_
_entity.id
_entity.type
_entity.pdbx_description
1 polymer ?
#
loop_
_entity_poly.entity_id
_entity_poly.type
_entity_poly.pdbx_seq_one_letter_code
_entity_poly.pdbx_strand_id
1 'polypeptide(L)'
;MSDEDVRRIIEEATKESLRQSFTEAGKKYETAAELSEERGEIEESHKLYLQAAETYTKAAEEFRSSKSYKSAARNMCAAGDVYSTLAESQRAMDAYERAAEDLLAASGEHLMWGENAETRKGAALAIAASMMYVMIGKDTEGFRRAREFSAEHGSKLNYPGVVRIIQIPQQIQSAIEAVDISSFSNAETAAVTELKSALTNANAQDFSKYVDKGLDMAREMLRGKLKVPKITGQLDLPVDMTFTEQFPIRAIITNHGDGDALEMSLEWNVDEGLTVLDGHKAINLPKLQPGESLTLELIAKADHDMSGEREYEIVLRGSYRDMLNSEYSFQAGPGTFVLRDFKMTEKLLHDADVTEARLGLLRSSLETSSFESDPLERVTDGVSEALGRAKTDIDEQELQAAKSRIAVVNEIVNTLDEILGDEQLIKRMEETRLSERKDFARDQLRPIEEALMEKIQSSKGTLENKMDAAKQEKKADLDARSSLVERTRELVKTASDIAKNLEQLHSRLPSAATTDNPEEAAKRTEIRTTVTSISSDVGVLREGIQRIVNDPYLTGATLTEEPVGFRIAHELLDSIRKFIREVIEDKKQELS
;
A
#
# COMPACT_ATOMS: atom_id res chain seq x y z
N MET A 1 19.94 50.67 -31.34
CA MET A 1 20.38 50.77 -32.75
C MET A 1 19.29 50.15 -33.63
N SER A 2 19.04 50.66 -34.84
CA SER A 2 17.89 50.26 -35.67
C SER A 2 18.20 49.01 -36.52
N ASP A 3 17.20 48.36 -37.12
CA ASP A 3 17.37 47.27 -38.11
C ASP A 3 18.18 47.69 -39.34
N GLU A 4 18.18 49.00 -39.60
CA GLU A 4 18.98 49.62 -40.66
C GLU A 4 20.49 49.55 -40.36
N ASP A 5 20.87 49.58 -39.07
CA ASP A 5 22.28 49.49 -38.67
C ASP A 5 22.85 48.08 -38.87
N VAL A 6 22.09 47.02 -38.54
CA VAL A 6 22.52 45.61 -38.74
C VAL A 6 22.62 45.29 -40.23
N ARG A 7 21.62 45.71 -41.03
CA ARG A 7 21.65 45.54 -42.49
C ARG A 7 22.83 46.26 -43.12
N ARG A 8 23.14 47.48 -42.68
CA ARG A 8 24.31 48.23 -43.15
C ARG A 8 25.62 47.47 -42.87
N ILE A 9 25.77 46.91 -41.67
CA ILE A 9 26.96 46.14 -41.29
C ILE A 9 27.09 44.87 -42.16
N ILE A 10 25.99 44.15 -42.40
CA ILE A 10 25.98 42.96 -43.28
C ILE A 10 26.36 43.33 -44.73
N GLU A 11 25.84 44.44 -45.25
CA GLU A 11 26.19 44.93 -46.58
C GLU A 11 27.68 45.30 -46.69
N GLU A 12 28.22 45.93 -45.65
CA GLU A 12 29.65 46.25 -45.57
C GLU A 12 30.52 44.99 -45.48
N ALA A 13 30.12 44.01 -44.65
CA ALA A 13 30.80 42.71 -44.54
C ALA A 13 30.83 41.98 -45.90
N THR A 14 29.70 42.02 -46.61
CA THR A 14 29.58 41.40 -47.94
C THR A 14 30.46 42.11 -48.96
N LYS A 15 30.52 43.46 -48.94
CA LYS A 15 31.42 44.25 -49.80
C LYS A 15 32.89 43.97 -49.50
N GLU A 16 33.26 43.78 -48.24
CA GLU A 16 34.62 43.47 -47.82
C GLU A 16 35.04 42.04 -48.20
N SER A 17 34.12 41.08 -48.08
CA SER A 17 34.31 39.71 -48.54
C SER A 17 34.53 39.66 -50.07
N LEU A 18 33.78 40.45 -50.83
CA LEU A 18 33.98 40.60 -52.28
C LEU A 18 35.31 41.27 -52.65
N ARG A 19 35.89 42.07 -51.75
CA ARG A 19 37.22 42.68 -51.91
C ARG A 19 38.35 41.79 -51.39
N GLN A 20 38.07 40.54 -51.03
CA GLN A 20 39.01 39.57 -50.43
C GLN A 20 39.58 40.03 -49.08
N SER A 21 38.96 41.02 -48.42
CA SER A 21 39.32 41.45 -47.08
C SER A 21 38.60 40.60 -46.03
N PHE A 22 38.85 39.29 -46.05
CA PHE A 22 38.08 38.30 -45.29
C PHE A 22 38.17 38.50 -43.77
N THR A 23 39.29 38.97 -43.22
CA THR A 23 39.41 39.26 -41.77
C THR A 23 38.42 40.32 -41.30
N GLU A 24 38.31 41.42 -42.04
CA GLU A 24 37.42 42.53 -41.68
C GLU A 24 35.95 42.16 -41.95
N ALA A 25 35.69 41.44 -43.04
CA ALA A 25 34.37 40.86 -43.30
C ALA A 25 33.92 39.92 -42.18
N GLY A 26 34.80 39.05 -41.68
CA GLY A 26 34.53 38.16 -40.55
C GLY A 26 34.13 38.93 -39.28
N LYS A 27 34.89 39.97 -38.92
CA LYS A 27 34.57 40.82 -37.75
C LYS A 27 33.22 41.50 -37.88
N LYS A 28 32.90 42.01 -39.08
CA LYS A 28 31.62 42.67 -39.33
C LYS A 28 30.45 41.68 -39.24
N TYR A 29 30.60 40.46 -39.74
CA TYR A 29 29.60 39.41 -39.56
C TYR A 29 29.43 39.02 -38.09
N GLU A 30 30.52 38.94 -37.32
CA GLU A 30 30.48 38.67 -35.88
C GLU A 30 29.75 39.79 -35.11
N THR A 31 30.12 41.06 -35.34
CA THR A 31 29.42 42.20 -34.73
C THR A 31 27.94 42.26 -35.13
N ALA A 32 27.61 41.93 -36.39
CA ALA A 32 26.20 41.84 -36.80
C ALA A 32 25.47 40.71 -36.06
N ALA A 33 26.13 39.57 -35.85
CA ALA A 33 25.56 38.42 -35.14
C ALA A 33 25.29 38.72 -33.66
N GLU A 34 26.24 39.37 -32.96
CA GLU A 34 26.09 39.83 -31.57
C GLU A 34 24.88 40.79 -31.45
N LEU A 35 24.75 41.73 -32.38
CA LEU A 35 23.65 42.69 -32.39
C LEU A 35 22.28 42.05 -32.67
N SER A 36 22.23 41.00 -33.48
CA SER A 36 21.00 40.21 -33.69
C SER A 36 20.68 39.34 -32.47
N GLU A 37 21.69 38.83 -31.77
CA GLU A 37 21.52 38.06 -30.53
C GLU A 37 20.94 38.93 -29.39
N GLU A 38 21.47 40.13 -29.20
CA GLU A 38 20.96 41.11 -28.22
C GLU A 38 19.49 41.49 -28.44
N ARG A 39 18.99 41.31 -29.68
CA ARG A 39 17.60 41.56 -30.07
C ARG A 39 16.69 40.34 -29.91
N GLY A 40 17.25 39.17 -29.59
CA GLY A 40 16.51 37.92 -29.50
C GLY A 40 16.26 37.23 -30.84
N GLU A 41 16.92 37.66 -31.92
CA GLU A 41 16.81 37.06 -33.26
C GLU A 41 17.78 35.87 -33.41
N ILE A 42 17.52 34.80 -32.66
CA ILE A 42 18.44 33.67 -32.49
C ILE A 42 18.79 32.98 -33.83
N GLU A 43 17.81 32.78 -34.72
CA GLU A 43 18.06 32.12 -36.01
C GLU A 43 18.96 32.95 -36.95
N GLU A 44 18.75 34.27 -36.96
CA GLU A 44 19.53 35.18 -37.81
C GLU A 44 20.95 35.34 -37.26
N SER A 45 21.07 35.52 -35.94
CA SER A 45 22.37 35.53 -35.25
C SER A 45 23.18 34.25 -35.52
N HIS A 46 22.57 33.07 -35.40
CA HIS A 46 23.22 31.79 -35.68
C HIS A 46 23.76 31.71 -37.11
N LYS A 47 22.97 32.17 -38.10
CA LYS A 47 23.40 32.22 -39.50
C LYS A 47 24.58 33.18 -39.71
N LEU A 48 24.56 34.34 -39.07
CA LEU A 48 25.61 35.35 -39.18
C LEU A 48 26.92 34.89 -38.53
N TYR A 49 26.86 34.24 -37.35
CA TYR A 49 28.04 33.62 -36.74
C TYR A 49 28.64 32.53 -37.64
N LEU A 50 27.83 31.66 -38.26
CA LEU A 50 28.35 30.68 -39.22
C LEU A 50 29.07 31.35 -40.40
N GLN A 51 28.49 32.42 -40.94
CA GLN A 51 29.12 33.20 -42.01
C GLN A 51 30.44 33.86 -41.54
N ALA A 52 30.51 34.37 -40.31
CA ALA A 52 31.73 34.91 -39.73
C ALA A 52 32.82 33.83 -39.63
N ALA A 53 32.51 32.66 -39.07
CA ALA A 53 33.46 31.56 -38.90
C ALA A 53 33.99 31.03 -40.24
N GLU A 54 33.13 30.87 -41.25
CA GLU A 54 33.54 30.48 -42.60
C GLU A 54 34.45 31.53 -43.25
N THR A 55 34.15 32.81 -43.04
CA THR A 55 34.92 33.92 -43.59
C THR A 55 36.31 34.00 -42.94
N TYR A 56 36.40 33.81 -41.62
CA TYR A 56 37.67 33.69 -40.91
C TYR A 56 38.49 32.48 -41.36
N THR A 57 37.84 31.34 -41.60
CA THR A 57 38.52 30.13 -42.12
C THR A 57 39.16 30.40 -43.49
N LYS A 58 38.44 31.08 -44.40
CA LYS A 58 38.96 31.50 -45.70
C LYS A 58 40.11 32.50 -45.57
N ALA A 59 39.98 33.48 -44.69
CA ALA A 59 41.05 34.44 -44.39
C ALA A 59 42.33 33.71 -43.94
N ALA A 60 42.19 32.72 -43.06
CA ALA A 60 43.31 31.94 -42.58
C ALA A 60 43.99 31.13 -43.69
N GLU A 61 43.23 30.51 -44.59
CA GLU A 61 43.76 29.78 -45.75
C GLU A 61 44.55 30.70 -46.68
N GLU A 62 44.05 31.91 -46.94
CA GLU A 62 44.75 32.90 -47.77
C GLU A 62 46.08 33.34 -47.12
N PHE A 63 46.07 33.66 -45.82
CA PHE A 63 47.29 34.00 -45.09
C PHE A 63 48.28 32.83 -45.05
N ARG A 64 47.79 31.60 -44.88
CA ARG A 64 48.63 30.39 -44.91
C ARG A 64 49.27 30.18 -46.29
N SER A 65 48.52 30.40 -47.37
CA SER A 65 49.05 30.34 -48.74
C SER A 65 50.15 31.39 -48.99
N SER A 66 50.04 32.53 -48.34
CA SER A 66 51.02 33.62 -48.34
C SER A 66 52.14 33.44 -47.31
N LYS A 67 52.20 32.30 -46.61
CA LYS A 67 53.16 32.00 -45.51
C LYS A 67 53.09 32.97 -44.33
N SER A 68 52.00 33.70 -44.17
CA SER A 68 51.76 34.57 -43.02
C SER A 68 51.09 33.78 -41.89
N TYR A 69 51.83 32.79 -41.36
CA TYR A 69 51.26 31.79 -40.44
C TYR A 69 50.71 32.41 -39.14
N LYS A 70 51.33 33.46 -38.60
CA LYS A 70 50.80 34.15 -37.41
C LYS A 70 49.41 34.77 -37.68
N SER A 71 49.21 35.36 -38.85
CA SER A 71 47.92 35.93 -39.25
C SER A 71 46.90 34.83 -39.58
N ALA A 72 47.34 33.70 -40.14
CA ALA A 72 46.49 32.53 -40.31
C ALA A 72 45.99 31.98 -38.96
N ALA A 73 46.90 31.83 -37.99
CA ALA A 73 46.57 31.41 -36.63
C ALA A 73 45.56 32.34 -35.96
N ARG A 74 45.71 33.67 -36.09
CA ARG A 74 44.75 34.64 -35.56
C ARG A 74 43.33 34.44 -36.11
N ASN A 75 43.22 34.24 -37.41
CA ASN A 75 41.92 34.04 -38.06
C ASN A 75 41.32 32.68 -37.70
N MET A 76 42.12 31.61 -37.63
CA MET A 76 41.63 30.31 -37.15
C MET A 76 41.20 30.36 -35.68
N CYS A 77 41.91 31.12 -34.84
CA CYS A 77 41.51 31.39 -33.46
C CYS A 77 40.15 32.10 -33.39
N ALA A 78 39.93 33.14 -34.20
CA ALA A 78 38.65 33.83 -34.28
C ALA A 78 37.53 32.90 -34.78
N ALA A 79 37.79 32.07 -35.79
CA ALA A 79 36.84 31.04 -36.20
C ALA A 79 36.52 30.06 -35.06
N GLY A 80 37.52 29.63 -34.29
CA GLY A 80 37.36 28.76 -33.13
C GLY A 80 36.54 29.39 -32.00
N ASP A 81 36.73 30.69 -31.73
CA ASP A 81 35.92 31.43 -30.77
C ASP A 81 34.45 31.46 -31.23
N VAL A 82 34.18 31.78 -32.50
CA VAL A 82 32.82 31.81 -33.05
C VAL A 82 32.16 30.43 -33.04
N TYR A 83 32.87 29.36 -33.44
CA TYR A 83 32.35 28.00 -33.32
C TYR A 83 32.07 27.60 -31.87
N SER A 84 32.87 28.09 -30.92
CA SER A 84 32.63 27.88 -29.49
C SER A 84 31.37 28.61 -29.03
N THR A 85 31.11 29.83 -29.49
CA THR A 85 29.85 30.58 -29.22
C THR A 85 28.64 29.84 -29.76
N LEU A 86 28.77 29.21 -30.94
CA LEU A 86 27.74 28.36 -31.55
C LEU A 86 27.58 26.98 -30.89
N ALA A 87 28.36 26.66 -29.85
CA ALA A 87 28.44 25.34 -29.24
C ALA A 87 28.82 24.20 -30.23
N GLU A 88 29.46 24.52 -31.36
CA GLU A 88 30.00 23.54 -32.31
C GLU A 88 31.37 23.03 -31.84
N SER A 89 31.41 22.31 -30.71
CA SER A 89 32.65 21.97 -29.99
C SER A 89 33.72 21.30 -30.86
N GLN A 90 33.35 20.36 -31.73
CA GLN A 90 34.32 19.68 -32.60
C GLN A 90 34.97 20.64 -33.60
N ARG A 91 34.18 21.52 -34.23
CA ARG A 91 34.71 22.51 -35.19
C ARG A 91 35.56 23.57 -34.51
N ALA A 92 35.18 23.97 -33.30
CA ALA A 92 36.01 24.85 -32.48
C ALA A 92 37.37 24.20 -32.17
N MET A 93 37.37 22.93 -31.74
CA MET A 93 38.61 22.16 -31.49
C MET A 93 39.48 22.05 -32.74
N ASP A 94 38.89 21.70 -33.90
CA ASP A 94 39.61 21.59 -35.17
C ASP A 94 40.21 22.94 -35.60
N ALA A 95 39.49 24.05 -35.40
CA ALA A 95 39.97 25.40 -35.70
C ALA A 95 41.13 25.82 -34.79
N TYR A 96 41.03 25.58 -33.48
CA TYR A 96 42.11 25.85 -32.53
C TYR A 96 43.33 24.97 -32.77
N GLU A 97 43.15 23.70 -33.13
CA GLU A 97 44.24 22.80 -33.51
C GLU A 97 45.00 23.34 -34.73
N ARG A 98 44.29 23.73 -35.79
CA ARG A 98 44.91 24.36 -36.97
C ARG A 98 45.62 25.67 -36.62
N ALA A 99 45.05 26.48 -35.72
CA ALA A 99 45.71 27.68 -35.25
C ALA A 99 47.00 27.39 -34.47
N ALA A 100 47.03 26.32 -33.67
CA ALA A 100 48.23 25.88 -32.96
C ALA A 100 49.31 25.40 -33.94
N GLU A 101 48.94 24.66 -34.99
CA GLU A 101 49.86 24.26 -36.06
C GLU A 101 50.45 25.48 -36.80
N ASP A 102 49.61 26.46 -37.15
CA ASP A 102 50.06 27.71 -37.76
C ASP A 102 50.99 28.51 -36.82
N LEU A 103 50.74 28.52 -35.51
CA LEU A 103 51.65 29.15 -34.54
C LEU A 103 53.00 28.42 -34.44
N LEU A 104 53.00 27.09 -34.48
CA LEU A 104 54.24 26.31 -34.53
C LEU A 104 55.03 26.60 -35.81
N ALA A 105 54.37 26.70 -36.97
CA ALA A 105 55.02 27.12 -38.21
C ALA A 105 55.61 28.54 -38.10
N ALA A 106 54.85 29.49 -37.54
CA ALA A 106 55.32 30.86 -37.31
C ALA A 106 56.51 30.91 -36.34
N SER A 107 56.55 30.02 -35.34
CA SER A 107 57.66 29.94 -34.39
C SER A 107 58.99 29.58 -35.07
N GLY A 108 58.94 28.68 -36.07
CA GLY A 108 60.11 28.24 -36.82
C GLY A 108 60.78 29.38 -37.58
N GLU A 109 60.02 30.35 -38.12
CA GLU A 109 60.56 31.51 -38.82
C GLU A 109 61.42 32.40 -37.92
N HIS A 110 60.96 32.64 -36.69
CA HIS A 110 61.70 33.44 -35.71
C HIS A 110 62.99 32.74 -35.23
N LEU A 111 63.01 31.40 -35.23
CA LEU A 111 64.19 30.62 -34.87
C LEU A 111 65.28 30.58 -35.95
N MET A 112 65.00 31.05 -37.17
CA MET A 112 66.01 31.07 -38.25
C MET A 112 67.10 32.12 -38.01
N TRP A 113 66.80 33.18 -37.27
CA TRP A 113 67.71 34.33 -37.08
C TRP A 113 68.73 34.12 -35.96
N GLY A 114 68.47 33.20 -35.01
CA GLY A 114 69.43 32.81 -33.96
C GLY A 114 69.72 33.86 -32.88
N GLU A 115 69.13 35.05 -32.96
CA GLU A 115 69.27 36.10 -31.96
C GLU A 115 68.41 35.84 -30.72
N ASN A 116 68.86 36.28 -29.53
CA ASN A 116 68.12 36.10 -28.27
C ASN A 116 66.69 36.66 -28.34
N ALA A 117 66.51 37.86 -28.90
CA ALA A 117 65.19 38.48 -29.01
C ALA A 117 64.25 37.69 -29.93
N GLU A 118 64.73 37.22 -31.08
CA GLU A 118 63.93 36.46 -32.04
C GLU A 118 63.66 35.03 -31.56
N THR A 119 64.65 34.35 -30.99
CA THR A 119 64.46 33.02 -30.39
C THR A 119 63.46 33.05 -29.23
N ARG A 120 63.42 34.13 -28.44
CA ARG A 120 62.40 34.35 -27.40
C ARG A 120 60.99 34.50 -27.98
N LYS A 121 60.82 35.19 -29.11
CA LYS A 121 59.53 35.29 -29.81
C LYS A 121 59.10 33.94 -30.36
N GLY A 122 60.01 33.21 -31.00
CA GLY A 122 59.75 31.86 -31.50
C GLY A 122 59.30 30.91 -30.40
N ALA A 123 60.06 30.85 -29.30
CA ALA A 123 59.69 30.06 -28.14
C ALA A 123 58.31 30.43 -27.58
N ALA A 124 57.99 31.72 -27.46
CA ALA A 124 56.69 32.17 -26.97
C ALA A 124 55.51 31.69 -27.85
N LEU A 125 55.66 31.75 -29.18
CA LEU A 125 54.63 31.26 -30.11
C LEU A 125 54.45 29.73 -30.01
N ALA A 126 55.55 28.97 -29.90
CA ALA A 126 55.49 27.52 -29.78
C ALA A 126 54.86 27.05 -28.47
N ILE A 127 55.18 27.74 -27.36
CA ILE A 127 54.55 27.44 -26.07
C ILE A 127 53.09 27.86 -26.05
N ALA A 128 52.73 28.99 -26.66
CA ALA A 128 51.33 29.37 -26.82
C ALA A 128 50.54 28.31 -27.62
N ALA A 129 51.10 27.78 -28.70
CA ALA A 129 50.51 26.66 -29.44
C ALA A 129 50.32 25.41 -28.57
N SER A 130 51.32 25.08 -27.75
CA SER A 130 51.25 23.95 -26.81
C SER A 130 50.13 24.14 -25.78
N MET A 131 49.97 25.36 -25.25
CA MET A 131 48.88 25.69 -24.32
C MET A 131 47.51 25.67 -25.01
N MET A 132 47.43 25.95 -26.31
CA MET A 132 46.18 25.79 -27.07
C MET A 132 45.77 24.32 -27.21
N TYR A 133 46.73 23.40 -27.40
CA TYR A 133 46.45 21.96 -27.35
C TYR A 133 45.93 21.53 -25.98
N VAL A 134 46.54 22.03 -24.90
CA VAL A 134 46.06 21.78 -23.53
C VAL A 134 44.64 22.32 -23.35
N MET A 135 44.37 23.56 -23.81
CA MET A 135 43.05 24.19 -23.74
C MET A 135 41.94 23.33 -24.38
N ILE A 136 42.20 22.71 -25.54
CA ILE A 136 41.21 21.87 -26.23
C ILE A 136 41.13 20.43 -25.69
N GLY A 137 41.76 20.14 -24.55
CA GLY A 137 41.75 18.81 -23.94
C GLY A 137 42.67 17.79 -24.63
N LYS A 138 43.56 18.24 -25.53
CA LYS A 138 44.65 17.42 -26.09
C LYS A 138 45.94 17.67 -25.33
N ASP A 139 45.89 17.56 -24.00
CA ASP A 139 46.98 17.88 -23.07
C ASP A 139 48.25 17.06 -23.34
N THR A 140 48.10 15.74 -23.55
CA THR A 140 49.21 14.83 -23.87
C THR A 140 49.96 15.27 -25.14
N GLU A 141 49.21 15.69 -26.16
CA GLU A 141 49.75 16.22 -27.41
C GLU A 141 50.42 17.58 -27.19
N GLY A 142 49.79 18.49 -26.45
CA GLY A 142 50.34 19.81 -26.13
C GLY A 142 51.69 19.71 -25.40
N PHE A 143 51.77 18.88 -24.36
CA PHE A 143 53.03 18.64 -23.65
C PHE A 143 54.08 17.91 -24.51
N ARG A 144 53.66 16.99 -25.38
CA ARG A 144 54.55 16.31 -26.33
C ARG A 144 55.16 17.30 -27.33
N ARG A 145 54.34 18.16 -27.94
CA ARG A 145 54.79 19.18 -28.91
C ARG A 145 55.76 20.17 -28.28
N ALA A 146 55.52 20.60 -27.03
CA ALA A 146 56.46 21.46 -26.31
C ALA A 146 57.84 20.79 -26.13
N ARG A 147 57.87 19.50 -25.77
CA ARG A 147 59.11 18.73 -25.64
C ARG A 147 59.83 18.55 -26.98
N GLU A 148 59.10 18.22 -28.04
CA GLU A 148 59.65 18.04 -29.38
C GLU A 148 60.27 19.33 -29.89
N PHE A 149 59.56 20.45 -29.74
CA PHE A 149 60.09 21.77 -30.09
C PHE A 149 61.39 22.10 -29.33
N SER A 150 61.42 21.82 -28.02
CA SER A 150 62.63 22.00 -27.20
C SER A 150 63.79 21.14 -27.68
N ALA A 151 63.51 19.87 -28.02
CA ALA A 151 64.52 18.92 -28.48
C ALA A 151 65.06 19.27 -29.89
N GLU A 152 64.19 19.61 -30.83
CA GLU A 152 64.55 19.94 -32.21
C GLU A 152 65.36 21.24 -32.31
N HIS A 153 65.14 22.18 -31.38
CA HIS A 153 65.76 23.50 -31.43
C HIS A 153 66.74 23.77 -30.28
N GLY A 154 67.08 22.77 -29.46
CA GLY A 154 67.87 22.95 -28.23
C GLY A 154 69.15 23.77 -28.39
N SER A 155 69.88 23.64 -29.51
CA SER A 155 71.10 24.42 -29.77
C SER A 155 70.87 25.94 -29.88
N LYS A 156 69.64 26.37 -30.19
CA LYS A 156 69.23 27.77 -30.34
C LYS A 156 68.50 28.33 -29.10
N LEU A 157 68.13 27.46 -28.16
CA LEU A 157 67.26 27.79 -27.02
C LEU A 157 68.03 27.97 -25.70
N ASN A 158 69.31 28.32 -25.77
CA ASN A 158 70.22 28.31 -24.61
C ASN A 158 70.17 29.59 -23.74
N TYR A 159 69.36 30.58 -24.12
CA TYR A 159 69.28 31.84 -23.37
C TYR A 159 68.40 31.67 -22.12
N PRO A 160 68.80 32.18 -20.93
CA PRO A 160 68.08 31.92 -19.68
C PRO A 160 66.57 32.24 -19.70
N GLY A 161 66.18 33.37 -20.30
CA GLY A 161 64.77 33.76 -20.43
C GLY A 161 64.00 32.97 -21.49
N VAL A 162 64.69 32.31 -22.42
CA VAL A 162 64.08 31.42 -23.42
C VAL A 162 63.87 30.03 -22.82
N VAL A 163 64.88 29.53 -22.09
CA VAL A 163 64.82 28.27 -21.34
C VAL A 163 63.62 28.26 -20.39
N ARG A 164 63.42 29.34 -19.62
CA ARG A 164 62.29 29.42 -18.68
C ARG A 164 60.93 29.37 -19.39
N ILE A 165 60.77 30.04 -20.53
CA ILE A 165 59.52 29.96 -21.32
C ILE A 165 59.24 28.52 -21.76
N ILE A 166 60.26 27.81 -22.26
CA ILE A 166 60.10 26.46 -22.81
C ILE A 166 59.86 25.41 -21.73
N GLN A 167 60.34 25.67 -20.51
CA GLN A 167 60.12 24.79 -19.37
C GLN A 167 58.70 24.87 -18.80
N ILE A 168 57.92 25.92 -19.10
CA ILE A 168 56.57 26.11 -18.54
C ILE A 168 55.69 24.87 -18.73
N PRO A 169 55.49 24.30 -19.93
CA PRO A 169 54.62 23.13 -20.08
C PRO A 169 55.16 21.89 -19.35
N GLN A 170 56.48 21.72 -19.28
CA GLN A 170 57.09 20.62 -18.54
C GLN A 170 56.89 20.76 -17.02
N GLN A 171 57.00 21.98 -16.49
CA GLN A 171 56.73 22.27 -15.08
C GLN A 171 55.26 22.03 -14.75
N ILE A 172 54.35 22.50 -15.61
CA ILE A 172 52.91 22.24 -15.47
C ILE A 172 52.63 20.73 -15.47
N GLN A 173 53.15 19.99 -16.46
CA GLN A 173 52.92 18.55 -16.55
C GLN A 173 53.47 17.82 -15.31
N SER A 174 54.70 18.15 -14.90
CA SER A 174 55.32 17.53 -13.72
C SER A 174 54.54 17.83 -12.45
N ALA A 175 54.01 19.06 -12.32
CA ALA A 175 53.16 19.45 -11.21
C ALA A 175 51.82 18.70 -11.20
N ILE A 176 51.21 18.46 -12.37
CA ILE A 176 49.99 17.65 -12.50
C ILE A 176 50.27 16.18 -12.18
N GLU A 177 51.40 15.63 -12.61
CA GLU A 177 51.79 14.24 -12.34
C GLU A 177 52.13 14.01 -10.87
N ALA A 178 52.82 14.95 -10.25
CA ALA A 178 53.19 14.91 -8.83
C ALA A 178 52.09 15.42 -7.89
N VAL A 179 51.00 15.99 -8.43
CA VAL A 179 49.93 16.68 -7.66
C VAL A 179 50.50 17.77 -6.75
N ASP A 180 51.43 18.58 -7.28
CA ASP A 180 52.13 19.63 -6.53
C ASP A 180 51.63 21.03 -6.93
N ILE A 181 50.77 21.60 -6.07
CA ILE A 181 50.19 22.94 -6.26
C ILE A 181 51.27 24.04 -6.23
N SER A 182 52.31 23.87 -5.42
CA SER A 182 53.37 24.88 -5.30
C SER A 182 54.19 24.97 -6.59
N SER A 183 54.54 23.82 -7.16
CA SER A 183 55.20 23.73 -8.47
C SER A 183 54.30 24.24 -9.58
N PHE A 184 53.00 23.96 -9.54
CA PHE A 184 52.03 24.50 -10.50
C PHE A 184 51.94 26.03 -10.43
N SER A 185 51.83 26.60 -9.23
CA SER A 185 51.75 28.05 -9.02
C SER A 185 53.01 28.78 -9.50
N ASN A 186 54.19 28.18 -9.31
CA ASN A 186 55.44 28.69 -9.86
C ASN A 186 55.42 28.70 -11.40
N ALA A 187 54.94 27.62 -12.02
CA ALA A 187 54.84 27.51 -13.48
C ALA A 187 53.82 28.50 -14.06
N GLU A 188 52.69 28.68 -13.38
CA GLU A 188 51.67 29.68 -13.72
C GLU A 188 52.22 31.10 -13.65
N THR A 189 52.97 31.42 -12.58
CA THR A 189 53.64 32.71 -12.42
C THR A 189 54.64 32.95 -13.56
N ALA A 190 55.41 31.94 -13.94
CA ALA A 190 56.32 32.02 -15.08
C ALA A 190 55.58 32.24 -16.41
N ALA A 191 54.42 31.62 -16.60
CA ALA A 191 53.58 31.84 -17.78
C ALA A 191 53.05 33.28 -17.87
N VAL A 192 52.58 33.83 -16.76
CA VAL A 192 52.07 35.20 -16.71
C VAL A 192 53.18 36.23 -16.89
N THR A 193 54.33 36.04 -16.24
CA THR A 193 55.42 37.03 -16.21
C THR A 193 56.33 36.95 -17.43
N GLU A 194 56.69 35.76 -17.88
CA GLU A 194 57.70 35.58 -18.93
C GLU A 194 57.10 35.28 -20.30
N LEU A 195 56.13 34.37 -20.38
CA LEU A 195 55.50 33.96 -21.65
C LEU A 195 54.59 35.07 -22.21
N LYS A 196 53.67 35.63 -21.42
CA LYS A 196 52.82 36.74 -21.91
C LYS A 196 53.64 37.96 -22.33
N SER A 197 54.67 38.32 -21.55
CA SER A 197 55.60 39.39 -21.92
C SER A 197 56.28 39.11 -23.27
N ALA A 198 56.72 37.87 -23.50
CA ALA A 198 57.33 37.48 -24.76
C ALA A 198 56.34 37.47 -25.94
N LEU A 199 55.07 37.10 -25.71
CA LEU A 199 54.00 37.21 -26.70
C LEU A 199 53.73 38.66 -27.10
N THR A 200 53.71 39.59 -26.14
CA THR A 200 53.59 41.03 -26.43
C THR A 200 54.75 41.49 -27.30
N ASN A 201 55.98 41.11 -26.97
CA ASN A 201 57.17 41.44 -27.78
C ASN A 201 57.14 40.81 -29.19
N ALA A 202 56.42 39.71 -29.39
CA ALA A 202 56.21 39.07 -30.68
C ALA A 202 55.05 39.69 -31.49
N ASN A 203 54.43 40.76 -31.00
CA ASN A 203 53.17 41.32 -31.53
C ASN A 203 52.10 40.23 -31.65
N ALA A 204 51.96 39.42 -30.60
CA ALA A 204 51.14 38.21 -30.53
C ALA A 204 50.33 38.16 -29.19
N GLN A 205 50.10 39.32 -28.58
CA GLN A 205 49.37 39.45 -27.30
C GLN A 205 47.96 38.86 -27.34
N ASP A 206 47.33 38.84 -28.52
CA ASP A 206 45.98 38.31 -28.75
C ASP A 206 45.86 36.82 -28.41
N PHE A 207 46.99 36.08 -28.39
CA PHE A 207 47.00 34.67 -28.01
C PHE A 207 47.09 34.44 -26.50
N SER A 208 47.33 35.49 -25.70
CA SER A 208 47.47 35.37 -24.24
C SER A 208 46.22 34.78 -23.59
N LYS A 209 45.02 35.09 -24.14
CA LYS A 209 43.76 34.51 -23.66
C LYS A 209 43.68 32.99 -23.80
N TYR A 210 44.33 32.41 -24.81
CA TYR A 210 44.37 30.95 -24.98
C TYR A 210 45.40 30.30 -24.06
N VAL A 211 46.49 31.00 -23.76
CA VAL A 211 47.42 30.57 -22.71
C VAL A 211 46.71 30.52 -21.37
N ASP A 212 45.89 31.53 -21.04
CA ASP A 212 45.08 31.55 -19.81
C ASP A 212 44.10 30.39 -19.76
N LYS A 213 43.30 30.18 -20.81
CA LYS A 213 42.40 29.03 -20.90
C LYS A 213 43.14 27.69 -20.79
N GLY A 214 44.35 27.58 -21.35
CA GLY A 214 45.20 26.40 -21.21
C GLY A 214 45.71 26.19 -19.78
N LEU A 215 46.06 27.25 -19.05
CA LEU A 215 46.43 27.20 -17.64
C LEU A 215 45.22 26.81 -16.78
N ASP A 216 44.04 27.33 -17.09
CA ASP A 216 42.79 26.99 -16.39
C ASP A 216 42.48 25.50 -16.55
N MET A 217 42.55 24.97 -17.78
CA MET A 217 42.39 23.54 -18.04
C MET A 217 43.44 22.70 -17.29
N ALA A 218 44.71 23.14 -17.28
CA ALA A 218 45.76 22.48 -16.52
C ALA A 218 45.49 22.49 -14.99
N ARG A 219 44.87 23.56 -14.48
CA ARG A 219 44.43 23.66 -13.08
C ARG A 219 43.28 22.71 -12.77
N GLU A 220 42.33 22.57 -13.70
CA GLU A 220 41.25 21.58 -13.60
C GLU A 220 41.79 20.15 -13.59
N MET A 221 42.77 19.84 -14.45
CA MET A 221 43.47 18.55 -14.44
C MET A 221 44.15 18.27 -13.10
N LEU A 222 44.83 19.27 -12.53
CA LEU A 222 45.48 19.16 -11.21
C LEU A 222 44.44 18.90 -10.11
N ARG A 223 43.32 19.65 -10.11
CA ARG A 223 42.23 19.46 -9.16
C ARG A 223 41.56 18.09 -9.31
N GLY A 224 41.37 17.61 -10.54
CA GLY A 224 40.80 16.29 -10.80
C GLY A 224 41.65 15.13 -10.29
N LYS A 225 42.96 15.33 -10.12
CA LYS A 225 43.87 14.35 -9.50
C LYS A 225 44.03 14.51 -7.99
N LEU A 226 43.54 15.60 -7.42
CA LEU A 226 43.65 15.86 -5.99
C LEU A 226 42.69 14.94 -5.23
N LYS A 227 43.25 13.96 -4.53
CA LYS A 227 42.50 13.06 -3.65
C LYS A 227 42.32 13.72 -2.30
N VAL A 228 41.08 14.06 -1.94
CA VAL A 228 40.77 14.74 -0.68
C VAL A 228 40.19 13.73 0.33
N PRO A 229 40.72 13.65 1.55
CA PRO A 229 40.11 12.85 2.62
C PRO A 229 38.75 13.43 3.03
N LYS A 230 37.81 12.56 3.42
CA LYS A 230 36.50 12.97 3.94
C LYS A 230 36.18 12.16 5.17
N ILE A 231 36.49 12.73 6.33
CA ILE A 231 36.32 12.07 7.62
C ILE A 231 34.93 12.32 8.18
N THR A 232 34.26 11.25 8.60
CA THR A 232 33.01 11.31 9.37
C THR A 232 33.18 10.53 10.65
N GLY A 233 32.63 11.05 11.75
CA GLY A 233 32.63 10.37 13.04
C GLY A 233 31.20 10.16 13.53
N GLN A 234 30.93 8.98 14.05
CA GLN A 234 29.68 8.61 14.69
C GLN A 234 29.96 8.20 16.13
N LEU A 235 29.16 8.72 17.06
CA LEU A 235 29.17 8.26 18.45
C LEU A 235 28.15 7.13 18.61
N ASP A 236 28.58 6.06 19.26
CA ASP A 236 27.76 4.94 19.69
C ASP A 236 27.73 4.98 21.22
N LEU A 237 26.60 5.46 21.75
CA LEU A 237 26.38 5.69 23.17
C LEU A 237 25.39 4.67 23.74
N PRO A 238 25.60 4.20 24.98
CA PRO A 238 24.65 3.31 25.65
C PRO A 238 23.38 4.06 26.04
N VAL A 239 22.22 3.41 25.82
CA VAL A 239 20.88 4.04 25.92
C VAL A 239 20.27 3.96 27.33
N ASP A 240 20.69 3.02 28.18
CA ASP A 240 20.15 2.80 29.53
C ASP A 240 21.26 2.42 30.51
N MET A 241 21.69 3.38 31.32
CA MET A 241 22.80 3.21 32.26
C MET A 241 22.45 3.80 33.62
N THR A 242 22.98 3.18 34.67
CA THR A 242 22.83 3.68 36.05
C THR A 242 24.07 4.44 36.51
N PHE A 243 23.93 5.28 37.53
CA PHE A 243 25.08 6.02 38.11
C PHE A 243 26.18 5.10 38.67
N THR A 244 25.83 3.86 39.06
CA THR A 244 26.74 2.92 39.71
C THR A 244 27.56 2.08 38.72
N GLU A 245 27.09 1.95 37.48
CA GLU A 245 27.69 1.10 36.45
C GLU A 245 28.76 1.82 35.62
N GLN A 246 29.74 1.04 35.14
CA GLN A 246 30.73 1.52 34.17
C GLN A 246 30.19 1.25 32.77
N PHE A 247 30.37 2.19 31.85
CA PHE A 247 29.84 2.06 30.51
C PHE A 247 30.83 2.45 29.42
N PRO A 248 30.87 1.70 28.31
CA PRO A 248 31.70 2.03 27.17
C PRO A 248 31.01 3.11 26.32
N ILE A 249 31.79 4.11 25.93
CA ILE A 249 31.46 5.13 24.93
C ILE A 249 32.32 4.81 23.71
N ARG A 250 31.68 4.61 22.57
CA ARG A 250 32.38 4.26 21.33
C ARG A 250 32.26 5.37 20.31
N ALA A 251 33.35 5.64 19.59
CA ALA A 251 33.34 6.50 18.41
C ALA A 251 33.88 5.74 17.22
N ILE A 252 33.12 5.72 16.13
CA ILE A 252 33.53 5.11 14.87
C ILE A 252 33.85 6.25 13.92
N ILE A 253 35.10 6.34 13.49
CA ILE A 253 35.61 7.37 12.58
C ILE A 253 35.95 6.68 11.28
N THR A 254 35.37 7.15 10.18
CA THR A 254 35.57 6.53 8.87
C THR A 254 36.03 7.57 7.87
N ASN A 255 37.00 7.21 7.04
CA ASN A 255 37.39 8.01 5.88
C ASN A 255 36.62 7.57 4.64
N HIS A 256 35.63 8.36 4.24
CA HIS A 256 34.87 8.14 3.00
C HIS A 256 35.46 8.88 1.79
N GLY A 257 36.58 9.59 1.96
CA GLY A 257 37.25 10.30 0.87
C GLY A 257 38.19 9.41 0.09
N ASP A 258 38.60 9.89 -1.08
CA ASP A 258 39.58 9.20 -1.92
C ASP A 258 41.03 9.44 -1.48
N GLY A 259 41.23 10.42 -0.58
CA GLY A 259 42.54 10.83 -0.05
C GLY A 259 42.86 10.27 1.32
N ASP A 260 44.15 10.18 1.62
CA ASP A 260 44.65 9.81 2.93
C ASP A 260 44.48 10.99 3.91
N ALA A 261 43.96 10.72 5.11
CA ALA A 261 44.01 11.68 6.21
C ALA A 261 45.30 11.47 6.99
N LEU A 262 46.15 12.50 7.04
CA LEU A 262 47.47 12.47 7.67
C LEU A 262 47.43 13.18 9.04
N GLU A 263 48.30 12.77 9.95
CA GLU A 263 48.48 13.41 11.27
C GLU A 263 47.17 13.67 12.01
N MET A 264 46.30 12.66 12.06
CA MET A 264 44.99 12.79 12.68
C MET A 264 45.13 12.83 14.21
N SER A 265 44.66 13.91 14.81
CA SER A 265 44.59 14.10 16.27
C SER A 265 43.14 14.03 16.71
N LEU A 266 42.83 13.19 17.68
CA LEU A 266 41.47 12.95 18.19
C LEU A 266 41.45 13.21 19.69
N GLU A 267 40.47 13.95 20.19
CA GLU A 267 40.33 14.31 21.60
C GLU A 267 38.88 14.19 22.06
N TRP A 268 38.69 13.44 23.15
CA TRP A 268 37.40 13.30 23.83
C TRP A 268 37.16 14.48 24.78
N ASN A 269 36.05 15.17 24.57
CA ASN A 269 35.52 16.16 25.50
C ASN A 269 34.29 15.57 26.20
N VAL A 270 34.42 15.35 27.50
CA VAL A 270 33.43 14.67 28.35
C VAL A 270 32.96 15.68 29.40
N ASP A 271 31.64 15.78 29.59
CA ASP A 271 31.00 16.74 30.51
C ASP A 271 31.41 16.57 32.00
N GLU A 272 31.25 17.64 32.77
CA GLU A 272 31.62 17.71 34.19
C GLU A 272 30.75 16.79 35.06
N GLY A 273 31.35 15.71 35.58
CA GLY A 273 30.70 14.72 36.44
C GLY A 273 30.86 13.26 35.98
N LEU A 274 31.63 13.02 34.92
CA LEU A 274 32.03 11.69 34.46
C LEU A 274 33.54 11.49 34.63
N THR A 275 33.93 10.44 35.34
CA THR A 275 35.32 9.99 35.43
C THR A 275 35.57 8.94 34.35
N VAL A 276 36.60 9.19 33.53
CA VAL A 276 37.12 8.22 32.57
C VAL A 276 38.01 7.23 33.31
N LEU A 277 37.62 5.95 33.32
CA LEU A 277 38.32 4.87 34.02
C LEU A 277 39.35 4.17 33.13
N ASP A 278 39.03 4.00 31.84
CA ASP A 278 39.88 3.35 30.87
C ASP A 278 39.73 3.97 29.47
N GLY A 279 40.80 3.93 28.68
CA GLY A 279 40.87 4.54 27.35
C GLY A 279 41.72 5.82 27.27
N HIS A 280 42.19 6.13 26.06
CA HIS A 280 42.99 7.32 25.79
C HIS A 280 42.09 8.52 25.48
N LYS A 281 42.15 9.56 26.33
CA LYS A 281 41.42 10.82 26.08
C LYS A 281 41.86 11.51 24.79
N ALA A 282 43.12 11.36 24.39
CA ALA A 282 43.66 11.87 23.15
C ALA A 282 44.47 10.81 22.41
N ILE A 283 44.26 10.69 21.10
CA ILE A 283 44.91 9.71 20.23
C ILE A 283 45.44 10.44 19.00
N ASN A 284 46.70 10.20 18.68
CA ASN A 284 47.34 10.67 17.46
C ASN A 284 47.59 9.49 16.53
N LEU A 285 47.07 9.58 15.32
CA LEU A 285 47.22 8.57 14.27
C LEU A 285 48.01 9.17 13.11
N PRO A 286 49.07 8.49 12.64
CA PRO A 286 49.89 9.02 11.56
C PRO A 286 49.12 9.10 10.24
N LYS A 287 48.20 8.16 9.99
CA LYS A 287 47.47 8.03 8.74
C LYS A 287 46.17 7.24 8.91
N LEU A 288 45.11 7.65 8.21
CA LEU A 288 43.88 6.87 8.00
C LEU A 288 43.59 6.77 6.49
N GLN A 289 43.54 5.55 5.97
CA GLN A 289 43.37 5.32 4.52
C GLN A 289 41.92 5.47 4.06
N PRO A 290 41.69 5.71 2.76
CA PRO A 290 40.36 5.63 2.15
C PRO A 290 39.64 4.32 2.48
N GLY A 291 38.41 4.41 2.98
CA GLY A 291 37.58 3.27 3.35
C GLY A 291 37.95 2.60 4.68
N GLU A 292 38.98 3.07 5.38
CA GLU A 292 39.35 2.57 6.69
C GLU A 292 38.47 3.19 7.78
N SER A 293 38.06 2.35 8.75
CA SER A 293 37.31 2.76 9.93
C SER A 293 38.14 2.51 11.18
N LEU A 294 38.21 3.51 12.05
CA LEU A 294 38.81 3.46 13.37
C LEU A 294 37.71 3.46 14.42
N THR A 295 37.72 2.47 15.30
CA THR A 295 36.85 2.45 16.49
C THR A 295 37.66 2.84 17.71
N LEU A 296 37.24 3.93 18.37
CA LEU A 296 37.74 4.35 19.66
C LEU A 296 36.74 3.95 20.75
N GLU A 297 37.23 3.45 21.87
CA GLU A 297 36.42 3.07 23.02
C GLU A 297 36.97 3.74 24.28
N LEU A 298 36.07 4.29 25.09
CA LEU A 298 36.37 4.97 26.35
C LEU A 298 35.40 4.46 27.41
N ILE A 299 35.88 3.99 28.55
CA ILE A 299 35.04 3.52 29.65
C ILE A 299 34.89 4.65 30.66
N ALA A 300 33.65 5.10 30.89
CA ALA A 300 33.34 6.15 31.85
C ALA A 300 32.44 5.62 32.98
N LYS A 301 32.44 6.36 34.09
CA LYS A 301 31.54 6.18 35.24
C LYS A 301 31.15 7.55 35.79
N ALA A 302 29.94 7.69 36.33
CA ALA A 302 29.55 8.88 37.07
C ALA A 302 30.36 9.05 38.36
N ASP A 303 30.70 10.31 38.69
CA ASP A 303 31.51 10.63 39.87
C ASP A 303 30.78 10.39 41.20
N HIS A 304 29.46 10.52 41.20
CA HIS A 304 28.63 10.45 42.41
C HIS A 304 27.36 9.65 42.13
N ASP A 305 26.98 8.81 43.09
CA ASP A 305 25.67 8.18 43.12
C ASP A 305 24.63 9.26 43.43
N MET A 306 23.90 9.70 42.40
CA MET A 306 22.85 10.71 42.55
C MET A 306 21.47 10.08 42.40
N SER A 307 20.46 10.68 43.03
CA SER A 307 19.06 10.29 42.89
C SER A 307 18.39 11.12 41.79
N GLY A 308 17.75 10.47 40.80
CA GLY A 308 17.00 11.13 39.73
C GLY A 308 17.53 10.81 38.33
N GLU A 309 17.25 11.68 37.36
CA GLU A 309 17.76 11.59 35.99
C GLU A 309 18.73 12.74 35.72
N ARG A 310 19.89 12.46 35.10
CA ARG A 310 20.84 13.50 34.66
C ARG A 310 21.31 13.21 33.25
N GLU A 311 21.26 14.23 32.41
CA GLU A 311 21.77 14.21 31.04
C GLU A 311 23.25 14.60 31.05
N TYR A 312 24.06 13.88 30.29
CA TYR A 312 25.47 14.17 30.07
C TYR A 312 25.74 14.29 28.57
N GLU A 313 26.64 15.21 28.22
CA GLU A 313 27.05 15.45 26.83
C GLU A 313 28.48 14.94 26.58
N ILE A 314 28.67 14.24 25.47
CA ILE A 314 30.00 13.82 25.02
C ILE A 314 30.22 14.26 23.58
N VAL A 315 31.40 14.82 23.34
CA VAL A 315 31.83 15.27 22.02
C VAL A 315 33.22 14.73 21.75
N LEU A 316 33.43 14.14 20.57
CA LEU A 316 34.77 13.85 20.07
C LEU A 316 35.15 14.92 19.05
N ARG A 317 36.29 15.59 19.28
CA ARG A 317 36.87 16.54 18.32
C ARG A 317 38.07 15.91 17.66
N GLY A 318 38.19 16.11 16.35
CA GLY A 318 39.33 15.65 15.59
C GLY A 318 39.89 16.73 14.68
N SER A 319 41.19 16.67 14.41
CA SER A 319 41.83 17.38 13.32
C SER A 319 42.65 16.41 12.47
N TYR A 320 42.80 16.72 11.18
CA TYR A 320 43.62 15.95 10.24
C TYR A 320 44.17 16.87 9.16
N ARG A 321 45.21 16.41 8.46
CA ARG A 321 45.77 17.07 7.29
C ARG A 321 45.50 16.29 6.02
N ASP A 322 45.34 17.00 4.92
CA ASP A 322 45.36 16.39 3.58
C ASP A 322 46.80 16.27 3.04
N MET A 323 46.95 15.75 1.82
CA MET A 323 48.24 15.67 1.13
C MET A 323 48.85 17.05 0.82
N LEU A 324 48.09 18.13 0.96
CA LEU A 324 48.52 19.52 0.75
C LEU A 324 48.92 20.19 2.07
N ASN A 325 48.95 19.46 3.19
CA ASN A 325 49.14 19.98 4.55
C ASN A 325 48.07 21.00 4.99
N SER A 326 46.92 21.03 4.33
CA SER A 326 45.77 21.81 4.80
C SER A 326 45.17 21.11 6.02
N GLU A 327 45.01 21.85 7.10
CA GLU A 327 44.43 21.33 8.34
C GLU A 327 42.91 21.47 8.33
N TYR A 328 42.22 20.38 8.63
CA TYR A 328 40.78 20.29 8.75
C TYR A 328 40.42 19.83 10.14
N SER A 329 39.29 20.31 10.66
CA SER A 329 38.71 19.84 11.91
C SER A 329 37.34 19.23 11.67
N PHE A 330 36.99 18.23 12.49
CA PHE A 330 35.69 17.61 12.49
C PHE A 330 35.23 17.32 13.92
N GLN A 331 33.93 17.10 14.07
CA GLN A 331 33.31 16.78 15.35
C GLN A 331 32.37 15.61 15.16
N ALA A 332 32.46 14.61 16.04
CA ALA A 332 31.47 13.56 16.19
C ALA A 332 30.66 13.83 17.46
N GLY A 333 29.35 14.03 17.32
CA GLY A 333 28.48 14.47 18.41
C GLY A 333 28.22 15.98 18.42
N PRO A 334 27.31 16.45 19.27
CA PRO A 334 27.14 15.97 20.63
C PRO A 334 26.27 14.73 20.76
N GLY A 335 26.78 13.74 21.46
CA GLY A 335 26.00 12.60 21.90
C GLY A 335 25.55 12.85 23.33
N THR A 336 24.25 12.95 23.54
CA THR A 336 23.66 13.04 24.87
C THR A 336 23.16 11.67 25.31
N PHE A 337 23.41 11.32 26.56
CA PHE A 337 22.84 10.12 27.18
C PHE A 337 22.39 10.46 28.60
N VAL A 338 21.40 9.70 29.10
CA VAL A 338 20.76 9.96 30.37
C VAL A 338 21.13 8.85 31.35
N LEU A 339 21.73 9.22 32.48
CA LEU A 339 21.93 8.32 33.60
C LEU A 339 20.75 8.41 34.56
N ARG A 340 20.30 7.24 35.04
CA ARG A 340 19.18 7.11 35.97
C ARG A 340 19.55 6.31 37.22
N ASP A 341 18.70 6.37 38.23
CA ASP A 341 18.81 5.60 39.46
C ASP A 341 18.38 4.13 39.30
N PHE A 342 17.53 3.82 38.32
CA PHE A 342 17.10 2.46 37.97
C PHE A 342 17.17 2.21 36.46
N LYS A 343 17.31 0.94 36.06
CA LYS A 343 17.25 0.52 34.65
C LYS A 343 15.81 0.58 34.15
N MET A 344 15.57 1.40 33.15
CA MET A 344 14.23 1.52 32.56
C MET A 344 13.83 0.22 31.87
N THR A 345 14.79 -0.48 31.28
CA THR A 345 14.61 -1.81 30.68
C THR A 345 13.99 -2.81 31.66
N GLU A 346 14.56 -2.91 32.88
CA GLU A 346 14.06 -3.83 33.91
C GLU A 346 12.66 -3.45 34.41
N LYS A 347 12.41 -2.15 34.59
CA LYS A 347 11.11 -1.65 35.02
C LYS A 347 10.03 -1.93 33.96
N LEU A 348 10.31 -1.66 32.70
CA LEU A 348 9.36 -1.91 31.60
C LEU A 348 9.10 -3.40 31.39
N LEU A 349 10.11 -4.26 31.57
CA LEU A 349 9.92 -5.73 31.55
C LEU A 349 9.02 -6.18 32.70
N HIS A 350 9.26 -5.67 33.91
CA HIS A 350 8.40 -5.98 35.06
C HIS A 350 6.96 -5.52 34.84
N ASP A 351 6.76 -4.29 34.35
CA ASP A 351 5.44 -3.75 34.03
C ASP A 351 4.76 -4.62 32.95
N ALA A 352 5.49 -5.04 31.91
CA ALA A 352 4.98 -5.90 30.86
C ALA A 352 4.56 -7.29 31.38
N ASP A 353 5.36 -7.90 32.26
CA ASP A 353 5.04 -9.21 32.87
C ASP A 353 3.81 -9.14 33.78
N VAL A 354 3.65 -8.04 34.53
CA VAL A 354 2.45 -7.81 35.36
C VAL A 354 1.22 -7.65 34.46
N THR A 355 1.32 -6.90 33.37
CA THR A 355 0.21 -6.74 32.41
C THR A 355 -0.13 -8.05 31.71
N GLU A 356 0.86 -8.88 31.38
CA GLU A 356 0.65 -10.21 30.78
C GLU A 356 -0.11 -11.14 31.74
N ALA A 357 0.27 -11.15 33.02
CA ALA A 357 -0.44 -11.92 34.04
C ALA A 357 -1.91 -11.46 34.19
N ARG A 358 -2.17 -10.15 34.16
CA ARG A 358 -3.54 -9.61 34.16
C ARG A 358 -4.34 -10.01 32.93
N LEU A 359 -3.72 -9.97 31.75
CA LEU A 359 -4.35 -10.41 30.51
C LEU A 359 -4.72 -11.91 30.55
N GLY A 360 -3.86 -12.74 31.16
CA GLY A 360 -4.14 -14.16 31.38
C GLY A 360 -5.37 -14.39 32.28
N LEU A 361 -5.49 -13.62 33.36
CA LEU A 361 -6.68 -13.65 34.22
C LEU A 361 -7.94 -13.18 33.48
N LEU A 362 -7.84 -12.10 32.71
CA LEU A 362 -8.93 -11.60 31.86
C LEU A 362 -9.44 -12.67 30.88
N ARG A 363 -8.54 -13.41 30.23
CA ARG A 363 -8.91 -14.49 29.31
C ARG A 363 -9.73 -15.57 30.01
N SER A 364 -9.32 -15.96 31.23
CA SER A 364 -10.09 -16.92 32.03
C SER A 364 -11.46 -16.38 32.46
N SER A 365 -11.55 -15.09 32.81
CA SER A 365 -12.82 -14.44 33.16
C SER A 365 -13.76 -14.36 31.96
N LEU A 366 -13.23 -14.08 30.76
CA LEU A 366 -13.99 -14.03 29.50
C LEU A 366 -14.65 -15.38 29.18
N GLU A 367 -13.92 -16.48 29.32
CA GLU A 367 -14.43 -17.84 29.10
C GLU A 367 -15.63 -18.17 30.01
N THR A 368 -15.64 -17.62 31.23
CA THR A 368 -16.73 -17.81 32.21
C THR A 368 -17.88 -16.80 32.09
N SER A 369 -17.71 -15.75 31.27
CA SER A 369 -18.65 -14.64 31.21
C SER A 369 -19.84 -14.92 30.28
N SER A 370 -20.93 -14.16 30.44
CA SER A 370 -22.11 -14.23 29.58
C SER A 370 -21.99 -13.38 28.29
N PHE A 371 -20.84 -12.72 28.08
CA PHE A 371 -20.52 -11.98 26.87
C PHE A 371 -20.25 -12.90 25.67
N GLU A 372 -20.20 -12.34 24.46
CA GLU A 372 -19.71 -13.07 23.29
C GLU A 372 -18.19 -13.16 23.36
N SER A 373 -17.66 -14.39 23.38
CA SER A 373 -16.23 -14.65 23.54
C SER A 373 -15.43 -14.19 22.31
N ASP A 374 -15.92 -14.46 21.09
CA ASP A 374 -15.17 -14.23 19.85
C ASP A 374 -14.63 -12.80 19.66
N PRO A 375 -15.42 -11.72 19.85
CA PRO A 375 -14.89 -10.35 19.70
C PRO A 375 -13.87 -9.98 20.78
N LEU A 376 -14.11 -10.41 22.02
CA LEU A 376 -13.25 -10.08 23.17
C LEU A 376 -11.96 -10.91 23.15
N GLU A 377 -12.01 -12.14 22.65
CA GLU A 377 -10.82 -12.96 22.36
C GLU A 377 -9.93 -12.31 21.30
N ARG A 378 -10.51 -11.76 20.22
CA ARG A 378 -9.70 -11.03 19.22
C ARG A 378 -9.03 -9.79 19.80
N VAL A 379 -9.72 -9.05 20.67
CA VAL A 379 -9.13 -7.89 21.34
C VAL A 379 -8.01 -8.33 22.28
N THR A 380 -8.22 -9.37 23.09
CA THR A 380 -7.18 -9.87 24.01
C THR A 380 -5.97 -10.46 23.27
N ASP A 381 -6.16 -11.17 22.16
CA ASP A 381 -5.06 -11.64 21.31
C ASP A 381 -4.28 -10.46 20.70
N GLY A 382 -4.97 -9.42 20.21
CA GLY A 382 -4.32 -8.20 19.71
C GLY A 382 -3.54 -7.43 20.78
N VAL A 383 -4.05 -7.39 22.02
CA VAL A 383 -3.36 -6.81 23.17
C VAL A 383 -2.14 -7.65 23.56
N SER A 384 -2.24 -8.98 23.50
CA SER A 384 -1.10 -9.89 23.73
C SER A 384 0.00 -9.70 22.70
N GLU A 385 -0.36 -9.59 21.42
CA GLU A 385 0.60 -9.31 20.34
C GLU A 385 1.28 -7.95 20.52
N ALA A 386 0.51 -6.91 20.88
CA ALA A 386 1.06 -5.60 21.18
C ALA A 386 2.03 -5.63 22.38
N LEU A 387 1.72 -6.39 23.42
CA LEU A 387 2.61 -6.59 24.56
C LEU A 387 3.89 -7.36 24.18
N GLY A 388 3.78 -8.37 23.32
CA GLY A 388 4.94 -9.09 22.78
C GLY A 388 5.86 -8.18 21.95
N ARG A 389 5.29 -7.28 21.15
CA ARG A 389 6.05 -6.23 20.44
C ARG A 389 6.72 -5.27 21.43
N ALA A 390 6.05 -4.88 22.50
CA ALA A 390 6.67 -4.01 23.51
C ALA A 390 7.92 -4.66 24.12
N LYS A 391 7.91 -5.97 24.38
CA LYS A 391 9.09 -6.71 24.85
C LYS A 391 10.23 -6.70 23.82
N THR A 392 9.88 -6.84 22.52
CA THR A 392 10.87 -6.72 21.43
C THR A 392 11.45 -5.30 21.35
N ASP A 393 10.60 -4.27 21.45
CA ASP A 393 11.02 -2.85 21.48
C ASP A 393 11.98 -2.59 22.67
N ILE A 394 11.80 -3.28 23.81
CA ILE A 394 12.74 -3.23 24.95
C ILE A 394 14.08 -3.87 24.61
N ASP A 395 14.07 -5.07 24.01
CA ASP A 395 15.29 -5.79 23.62
C ASP A 395 16.11 -5.01 22.57
N GLU A 396 15.44 -4.28 21.67
CA GLU A 396 16.04 -3.40 20.66
C GLU A 396 16.46 -2.03 21.20
N GLN A 397 16.32 -1.78 22.51
CA GLN A 397 16.63 -0.51 23.20
C GLN A 397 15.76 0.69 22.77
N GLU A 398 14.61 0.45 22.15
CA GLU A 398 13.61 1.48 21.80
C GLU A 398 12.67 1.79 22.98
N LEU A 399 13.24 2.23 24.11
CA LEU A 399 12.55 2.30 25.41
C LEU A 399 11.34 3.24 25.45
N GLN A 400 11.31 4.30 24.64
CA GLN A 400 10.15 5.20 24.56
C GLN A 400 8.98 4.55 23.83
N ALA A 401 9.24 3.84 22.74
CA ALA A 401 8.21 3.10 22.00
C ALA A 401 7.61 2.01 22.89
N ALA A 402 8.47 1.25 23.58
CA ALA A 402 8.06 0.23 24.55
C ALA A 402 7.16 0.82 25.66
N LYS A 403 7.57 1.93 26.29
CA LYS A 403 6.78 2.60 27.34
C LYS A 403 5.40 3.02 26.85
N SER A 404 5.33 3.68 25.70
CA SER A 404 4.07 4.11 25.11
C SER A 404 3.16 2.92 24.80
N ARG A 405 3.71 1.83 24.28
CA ARG A 405 2.96 0.62 23.96
C ARG A 405 2.41 -0.06 25.22
N ILE A 406 3.23 -0.23 26.26
CA ILE A 406 2.80 -0.80 27.56
C ILE A 406 1.70 0.04 28.19
N ALA A 407 1.79 1.38 28.11
CA ALA A 407 0.74 2.27 28.64
C ALA A 407 -0.61 2.03 27.96
N VAL A 408 -0.63 1.92 26.63
CA VAL A 408 -1.86 1.63 25.86
C VAL A 408 -2.41 0.24 26.18
N VAL A 409 -1.55 -0.78 26.23
CA VAL A 409 -1.95 -2.15 26.62
C VAL A 409 -2.61 -2.13 28.00
N ASN A 410 -2.03 -1.44 28.98
CA ASN A 410 -2.58 -1.31 30.32
C ASN A 410 -3.94 -0.61 30.35
N GLU A 411 -4.14 0.43 29.54
CA GLU A 411 -5.43 1.13 29.44
C GLU A 411 -6.52 0.21 28.86
N ILE A 412 -6.19 -0.58 27.83
CA ILE A 412 -7.13 -1.54 27.24
C ILE A 412 -7.47 -2.65 28.25
N VAL A 413 -6.46 -3.19 28.94
CA VAL A 413 -6.66 -4.20 30.01
C VAL A 413 -7.55 -3.66 31.12
N ASN A 414 -7.33 -2.43 31.59
CA ASN A 414 -8.18 -1.79 32.59
C ASN A 414 -9.64 -1.65 32.10
N THR A 415 -9.82 -1.25 30.83
CA THR A 415 -11.16 -1.10 30.24
C THR A 415 -11.87 -2.44 30.14
N LEU A 416 -11.16 -3.51 29.77
CA LEU A 416 -11.72 -4.87 29.75
C LEU A 416 -12.10 -5.36 31.15
N ASP A 417 -11.24 -5.10 32.15
CA ASP A 417 -11.53 -5.41 33.56
C ASP A 417 -12.80 -4.68 34.04
N GLU A 418 -12.97 -3.40 33.69
CA GLU A 418 -14.15 -2.61 34.02
C GLU A 418 -15.43 -3.15 33.37
N ILE A 419 -15.37 -3.53 32.08
CA ILE A 419 -16.52 -4.10 31.36
C ILE A 419 -16.94 -5.44 31.97
N LEU A 420 -15.98 -6.30 32.29
CA LEU A 420 -16.25 -7.61 32.91
C LEU A 420 -16.69 -7.49 34.36
N GLY A 421 -16.28 -6.41 35.05
CA GLY A 421 -16.70 -6.09 36.41
C GLY A 421 -18.07 -5.41 36.52
N ASP A 422 -18.66 -4.94 35.42
CA ASP A 422 -19.96 -4.25 35.43
C ASP A 422 -21.13 -5.25 35.53
N GLU A 423 -21.50 -5.58 36.77
CA GLU A 423 -22.64 -6.44 37.07
C GLU A 423 -23.97 -5.95 36.48
N GLN A 424 -24.15 -4.63 36.27
CA GLN A 424 -25.38 -4.09 35.70
C GLN A 424 -25.46 -4.37 34.20
N LEU A 425 -24.33 -4.24 33.51
CA LEU A 425 -24.23 -4.56 32.08
C LEU A 425 -24.48 -6.06 31.84
N ILE A 426 -23.86 -6.92 32.66
CA ILE A 426 -24.03 -8.37 32.62
C ILE A 426 -25.52 -8.74 32.79
N LYS A 427 -26.19 -8.19 33.81
CA LYS A 427 -27.62 -8.45 34.05
C LYS A 427 -28.50 -8.00 32.88
N ARG A 428 -28.27 -6.82 32.31
CA ARG A 428 -29.04 -6.33 31.14
C ARG A 428 -28.86 -7.23 29.93
N MET A 429 -27.65 -7.73 29.69
CA MET A 429 -27.39 -8.65 28.59
C MET A 429 -28.08 -9.99 28.78
N GLU A 430 -28.05 -10.56 29.99
CA GLU A 430 -28.75 -11.80 30.31
C GLU A 430 -30.27 -11.65 30.16
N GLU A 431 -30.85 -10.56 30.66
CA GLU A 431 -32.27 -10.22 30.50
C GLU A 431 -32.66 -10.09 29.03
N THR A 432 -31.83 -9.42 28.23
CA THR A 432 -32.05 -9.23 26.79
C THR A 432 -32.00 -10.56 26.04
N ARG A 433 -30.97 -11.40 26.28
CA ARG A 433 -30.88 -12.74 25.67
C ARG A 433 -32.04 -13.64 26.07
N LEU A 434 -32.50 -13.54 27.31
CA LEU A 434 -33.64 -14.32 27.79
C LEU A 434 -34.94 -13.84 27.13
N SER A 435 -35.11 -12.53 26.93
CA SER A 435 -36.21 -11.96 26.15
C SER A 435 -36.18 -12.43 24.70
N GLU A 436 -35.02 -12.34 24.03
CA GLU A 436 -34.87 -12.79 22.63
C GLU A 436 -35.14 -14.30 22.47
N ARG A 437 -34.69 -15.13 23.43
CA ARG A 437 -35.01 -16.57 23.45
C ARG A 437 -36.52 -16.82 23.62
N LYS A 438 -37.18 -16.07 24.51
CA LYS A 438 -38.63 -16.14 24.70
C LYS A 438 -39.38 -15.73 23.44
N ASP A 439 -38.95 -14.65 22.79
CA ASP A 439 -39.56 -14.16 21.55
C ASP A 439 -39.36 -15.13 20.38
N PHE A 440 -38.16 -15.70 20.22
CA PHE A 440 -37.91 -16.75 19.25
C PHE A 440 -38.78 -18.00 19.49
N ALA A 441 -38.92 -18.44 20.75
CA ALA A 441 -39.77 -19.57 21.09
C ALA A 441 -41.25 -19.30 20.78
N ARG A 442 -41.74 -18.07 21.00
CA ARG A 442 -43.10 -17.66 20.63
C ARG A 442 -43.31 -17.66 19.13
N ASP A 443 -42.34 -17.17 18.36
CA ASP A 443 -42.42 -17.16 16.89
C ASP A 443 -42.45 -18.58 16.30
N GLN A 444 -41.78 -19.55 16.94
CA GLN A 444 -41.86 -20.97 16.55
C GLN A 444 -43.19 -21.64 16.92
N LEU A 445 -43.89 -21.21 17.97
CA LEU A 445 -45.18 -21.79 18.38
C LEU A 445 -46.33 -21.44 17.43
N ARG A 446 -46.30 -20.26 16.81
CA ARG A 446 -47.35 -19.78 15.89
C ARG A 446 -47.60 -20.72 14.69
N PRO A 447 -46.60 -21.14 13.90
CA PRO A 447 -46.84 -22.03 12.76
C PRO A 447 -47.31 -23.44 13.18
N ILE A 448 -46.93 -23.90 14.38
CA ILE A 448 -47.38 -25.20 14.91
C ILE A 448 -48.87 -25.14 15.28
N GLU A 449 -49.32 -24.05 15.89
CA GLU A 449 -50.73 -23.82 16.21
C GLU A 449 -51.60 -23.80 14.96
N GLU A 450 -51.17 -23.07 13.93
CA GLU A 450 -51.88 -22.96 12.65
C GLU A 450 -52.03 -24.33 11.97
N ALA A 451 -50.95 -25.12 11.89
CA ALA A 451 -50.96 -26.44 11.27
C ALA A 451 -51.85 -27.46 12.02
N LEU A 452 -51.89 -27.40 13.36
CA LEU A 452 -52.76 -28.27 14.16
C LEU A 452 -54.24 -27.91 13.97
N MET A 453 -54.56 -26.62 13.93
CA MET A 453 -55.93 -26.14 13.74
C MET A 453 -56.48 -26.48 12.36
N GLU A 454 -55.67 -26.38 11.32
CA GLU A 454 -56.06 -26.76 9.96
C GLU A 454 -56.46 -28.24 9.87
N LYS A 455 -55.67 -29.14 10.51
CA LYS A 455 -55.96 -30.58 10.54
C LYS A 455 -57.24 -30.95 11.31
N ILE A 456 -57.55 -30.23 12.39
CA ILE A 456 -58.80 -30.43 13.14
C ILE A 456 -59.99 -30.00 12.28
N GLN A 457 -59.85 -28.87 11.58
CA GLN A 457 -60.92 -28.34 10.74
C GLN A 457 -61.20 -29.23 9.51
N SER A 458 -60.16 -29.78 8.88
CA SER A 458 -60.32 -30.76 7.78
C SER A 458 -60.99 -32.06 8.27
N SER A 459 -60.64 -32.52 9.47
CA SER A 459 -61.24 -33.72 10.08
C SER A 459 -62.71 -33.51 10.42
N LYS A 460 -63.08 -32.32 10.92
CA LYS A 460 -64.47 -31.94 11.19
C LYS A 460 -65.32 -31.92 9.90
N GLY A 461 -64.83 -31.28 8.84
CA GLY A 461 -65.55 -31.25 7.55
C GLY A 461 -65.73 -32.64 6.93
N THR A 462 -64.77 -33.54 7.10
CA THR A 462 -64.90 -34.94 6.67
C THR A 462 -65.98 -35.69 7.44
N LEU A 463 -66.14 -35.38 8.73
CA LEU A 463 -67.13 -36.02 9.61
C LEU A 463 -68.55 -35.55 9.29
N GLU A 464 -68.73 -34.25 9.05
CA GLU A 464 -70.00 -33.64 8.64
C GLU A 464 -70.50 -34.23 7.31
N ASN A 465 -69.62 -34.33 6.31
CA ASN A 465 -69.95 -34.95 5.01
C ASN A 465 -70.43 -36.41 5.14
N LYS A 466 -69.78 -37.19 6.01
CA LYS A 466 -70.18 -38.59 6.28
C LYS A 466 -71.51 -38.68 7.02
N MET A 467 -71.79 -37.72 7.91
CA MET A 467 -73.06 -37.65 8.65
C MET A 467 -74.23 -37.33 7.72
N ASP A 468 -74.07 -36.38 6.80
CA ASP A 468 -75.12 -36.02 5.84
C ASP A 468 -75.47 -37.18 4.90
N ALA A 469 -74.46 -37.92 4.43
CA ALA A 469 -74.66 -39.13 3.64
C ALA A 469 -75.49 -40.19 4.41
N ALA A 470 -75.16 -40.43 5.68
CA ALA A 470 -75.88 -41.40 6.52
C ALA A 470 -77.33 -40.98 6.82
N LYS A 471 -77.61 -39.67 6.98
CA LYS A 471 -78.97 -39.13 7.17
C LYS A 471 -79.83 -39.34 5.91
N GLN A 472 -79.26 -39.16 4.72
CA GLN A 472 -79.97 -39.36 3.45
C GLN A 472 -80.37 -40.83 3.23
N GLU A 473 -79.46 -41.77 3.48
CA GLU A 473 -79.71 -43.21 3.30
C GLU A 473 -80.85 -43.70 4.23
N LYS A 474 -80.85 -43.26 5.49
CA LYS A 474 -81.88 -43.63 6.47
C LYS A 474 -83.27 -43.05 6.15
N LYS A 475 -83.33 -41.89 5.50
CA LYS A 475 -84.60 -41.28 5.05
C LYS A 475 -85.23 -42.10 3.91
N ALA A 476 -84.42 -42.55 2.95
CA ALA A 476 -84.90 -43.38 1.84
C ALA A 476 -85.52 -44.72 2.31
N ASP A 477 -84.91 -45.35 3.32
CA ASP A 477 -85.43 -46.60 3.90
C ASP A 477 -86.77 -46.40 4.65
N LEU A 478 -86.93 -45.26 5.33
CA LEU A 478 -88.16 -44.88 6.02
C LEU A 478 -89.34 -44.66 5.06
N ASP A 479 -89.10 -43.95 3.96
CA ASP A 479 -90.12 -43.70 2.93
C ASP A 479 -90.61 -45.02 2.31
N ALA A 480 -89.70 -45.96 2.02
CA ALA A 480 -90.05 -47.28 1.48
C ALA A 480 -90.95 -48.08 2.43
N ARG A 481 -90.66 -48.10 3.75
CA ARG A 481 -91.46 -48.83 4.75
C ARG A 481 -92.89 -48.30 4.87
N SER A 482 -93.06 -46.97 4.86
CA SER A 482 -94.38 -46.33 4.98
C SER A 482 -95.35 -46.75 3.87
N SER A 483 -94.86 -46.81 2.63
CA SER A 483 -95.65 -47.21 1.46
C SER A 483 -96.15 -48.66 1.53
N LEU A 484 -95.39 -49.53 2.20
CA LEU A 484 -95.71 -50.94 2.36
C LEU A 484 -96.82 -51.16 3.40
N VAL A 485 -96.82 -50.37 4.48
CA VAL A 485 -97.85 -50.41 5.53
C VAL A 485 -99.22 -50.02 4.99
N GLU A 486 -99.30 -48.99 4.15
CA GLU A 486 -100.58 -48.54 3.58
C GLU A 486 -101.24 -49.62 2.72
N ARG A 487 -100.49 -50.22 1.79
CA ARG A 487 -101.00 -51.33 0.94
C ARG A 487 -101.50 -52.52 1.74
N THR A 488 -100.82 -52.83 2.84
CA THR A 488 -101.17 -54.00 3.66
C THR A 488 -102.45 -53.76 4.49
N ARG A 489 -102.72 -52.51 4.90
CA ARG A 489 -103.98 -52.14 5.59
C ARG A 489 -105.22 -52.26 4.71
N GLU A 490 -105.11 -51.94 3.42
CA GLU A 490 -106.24 -52.12 2.50
C GLU A 490 -106.66 -53.59 2.40
N LEU A 491 -105.70 -54.51 2.33
CA LEU A 491 -105.95 -55.95 2.23
C LEU A 491 -106.70 -56.51 3.46
N VAL A 492 -106.36 -56.04 4.67
CA VAL A 492 -107.08 -56.40 5.91
C VAL A 492 -108.56 -56.04 5.82
N LYS A 493 -108.88 -54.86 5.31
CA LYS A 493 -110.24 -54.35 5.25
C LYS A 493 -111.09 -55.24 4.35
N THR A 494 -110.57 -55.59 3.17
CA THR A 494 -111.25 -56.49 2.23
C THR A 494 -111.51 -57.88 2.82
N ALA A 495 -110.53 -58.45 3.53
CA ALA A 495 -110.69 -59.76 4.18
C ALA A 495 -111.76 -59.74 5.30
N SER A 496 -111.86 -58.63 6.04
CA SER A 496 -112.86 -58.45 7.10
C SER A 496 -114.30 -58.45 6.57
N ASP A 497 -114.53 -57.78 5.44
CA ASP A 497 -115.86 -57.69 4.83
C ASP A 497 -116.33 -59.06 4.30
N ILE A 498 -115.41 -59.86 3.75
CA ILE A 498 -115.71 -61.23 3.28
C ILE A 498 -116.11 -62.14 4.46
N ALA A 499 -115.36 -62.11 5.57
CA ALA A 499 -115.66 -62.91 6.75
C ALA A 499 -117.07 -62.61 7.31
N LYS A 500 -117.43 -61.32 7.41
CA LYS A 500 -118.73 -60.88 7.93
C LYS A 500 -119.90 -61.36 7.09
N ASN A 501 -119.74 -61.39 5.76
CA ASN A 501 -120.76 -61.88 4.85
C ASN A 501 -120.97 -63.40 4.99
N LEU A 502 -119.90 -64.17 5.24
CA LEU A 502 -119.97 -65.62 5.44
C LEU A 502 -120.65 -66.01 6.75
N GLU A 503 -120.39 -65.29 7.85
CA GLU A 503 -121.07 -65.51 9.14
C GLU A 503 -122.59 -65.27 9.04
N GLN A 504 -123.00 -64.21 8.34
CA GLN A 504 -124.41 -63.94 8.10
C GLN A 504 -125.07 -65.07 7.29
N LEU A 505 -124.37 -65.62 6.31
CA LEU A 505 -124.86 -66.71 5.46
C LEU A 505 -125.02 -68.01 6.28
N HIS A 506 -124.06 -68.32 7.16
CA HIS A 506 -124.12 -69.48 8.06
C HIS A 506 -125.31 -69.41 9.04
N SER A 507 -125.61 -68.23 9.60
CA SER A 507 -126.70 -68.05 10.57
C SER A 507 -128.11 -68.27 10.00
N ARG A 508 -128.27 -68.20 8.67
CA ARG A 508 -129.55 -68.33 7.97
C ARG A 508 -129.83 -69.74 7.42
N LEU A 509 -128.89 -70.68 7.55
CA LEU A 509 -129.05 -72.04 7.03
C LEU A 509 -129.86 -72.92 8.00
N PRO A 510 -130.92 -73.62 7.53
CA PRO A 510 -131.70 -74.53 8.35
C PRO A 510 -130.91 -75.78 8.78
N SER A 511 -131.22 -76.29 9.98
CA SER A 511 -130.57 -77.45 10.60
C SER A 511 -130.97 -78.78 9.96
N ALA A 512 -130.10 -79.80 10.05
CA ALA A 512 -130.41 -81.17 9.64
C ALA A 512 -131.46 -81.85 10.54
N ALA A 513 -131.58 -81.40 11.80
CA ALA A 513 -132.51 -81.93 12.80
C ALA A 513 -133.97 -81.51 12.60
N THR A 514 -134.28 -80.70 11.58
CA THR A 514 -135.63 -80.17 11.33
C THR A 514 -136.39 -80.89 10.21
N THR A 515 -135.88 -82.03 9.72
CA THR A 515 -136.58 -82.83 8.70
C THR A 515 -136.34 -84.32 8.97
N ASP A 516 -137.42 -85.11 8.95
CA ASP A 516 -137.35 -86.57 9.10
C ASP A 516 -137.00 -87.28 7.78
N ASN A 517 -136.79 -86.51 6.71
CA ASN A 517 -136.33 -87.02 5.43
C ASN A 517 -134.80 -87.12 5.40
N PRO A 518 -134.21 -88.33 5.41
CA PRO A 518 -132.77 -88.54 5.56
C PRO A 518 -131.92 -87.94 4.43
N GLU A 519 -132.44 -87.84 3.19
CA GLU A 519 -131.70 -87.22 2.08
C GLU A 519 -131.56 -85.70 2.25
N GLU A 520 -132.58 -85.06 2.82
CA GLU A 520 -132.61 -83.61 2.98
C GLU A 520 -131.76 -83.15 4.18
N ALA A 521 -131.71 -83.97 5.23
CA ALA A 521 -130.81 -83.77 6.38
C ALA A 521 -129.32 -83.86 5.99
N ALA A 522 -128.96 -84.81 5.11
CA ALA A 522 -127.59 -84.96 4.62
C ALA A 522 -127.10 -83.72 3.85
N LYS A 523 -127.88 -83.24 2.87
CA LYS A 523 -127.54 -82.05 2.07
C LYS A 523 -127.41 -80.78 2.90
N ARG A 524 -128.29 -80.59 3.90
CA ARG A 524 -128.22 -79.43 4.80
C ARG A 524 -126.95 -79.44 5.67
N THR A 525 -126.49 -80.62 6.05
CA THR A 525 -125.27 -80.78 6.85
C THR A 525 -124.01 -80.45 6.04
N GLU A 526 -123.96 -80.90 4.77
CA GLU A 526 -122.86 -80.64 3.85
C GLU A 526 -122.70 -79.13 3.56
N ILE A 527 -123.79 -78.44 3.19
CA ILE A 527 -123.75 -77.00 2.90
C ILE A 527 -123.25 -76.21 4.13
N ARG A 528 -123.74 -76.57 5.31
CA ARG A 528 -123.37 -75.87 6.54
C ARG A 528 -121.90 -76.08 6.90
N THR A 529 -121.39 -77.31 6.76
CA THR A 529 -119.97 -77.62 7.00
C THR A 529 -119.04 -76.92 6.00
N THR A 530 -119.41 -76.82 4.72
CA THR A 530 -118.61 -76.07 3.74
C THR A 530 -118.54 -74.58 4.06
N VAL A 531 -119.66 -73.95 4.42
CA VAL A 531 -119.68 -72.52 4.78
C VAL A 531 -118.87 -72.25 6.06
N THR A 532 -118.92 -73.14 7.05
CA THR A 532 -118.08 -73.02 8.26
C THR A 532 -116.60 -73.14 7.93
N SER A 533 -116.21 -74.07 7.05
CA SER A 533 -114.80 -74.22 6.61
C SER A 533 -114.29 -72.96 5.93
N ILE A 534 -115.04 -72.42 4.96
CA ILE A 534 -114.63 -71.22 4.22
C ILE A 534 -114.54 -70.00 5.15
N SER A 535 -115.48 -69.84 6.09
CA SER A 535 -115.42 -68.74 7.07
C SER A 535 -114.20 -68.86 7.99
N SER A 536 -113.81 -70.08 8.37
CA SER A 536 -112.62 -70.34 9.17
C SER A 536 -111.34 -69.96 8.40
N ASP A 537 -111.23 -70.37 7.14
CA ASP A 537 -110.05 -70.10 6.31
C ASP A 537 -109.85 -68.59 6.04
N VAL A 538 -110.94 -67.86 5.80
CA VAL A 538 -110.91 -66.38 5.66
C VAL A 538 -110.53 -65.71 6.99
N GLY A 539 -110.97 -66.26 8.12
CA GLY A 539 -110.58 -65.78 9.45
C GLY A 539 -109.07 -65.90 9.69
N VAL A 540 -108.48 -67.05 9.34
CA VAL A 540 -107.03 -67.30 9.48
C VAL A 540 -106.23 -66.37 8.56
N LEU A 541 -106.66 -66.17 7.31
CA LEU A 541 -106.02 -65.24 6.38
C LEU A 541 -106.05 -63.80 6.89
N ARG A 542 -107.19 -63.35 7.42
CA ARG A 542 -107.33 -62.01 8.01
C ARG A 542 -106.37 -61.81 9.18
N GLU A 543 -106.30 -62.76 10.11
CA GLU A 543 -105.35 -62.68 11.23
C GLU A 543 -103.89 -62.68 10.77
N GLY A 544 -103.56 -63.47 9.76
CA GLY A 544 -102.23 -63.49 9.16
C GLY A 544 -101.82 -62.12 8.60
N ILE A 545 -102.69 -61.48 7.82
CA ILE A 545 -102.43 -60.15 7.24
C ILE A 545 -102.40 -59.08 8.36
N GLN A 546 -103.27 -59.18 9.37
CA GLN A 546 -103.29 -58.26 10.51
C GLN A 546 -101.98 -58.29 11.30
N ARG A 547 -101.35 -59.46 11.46
CA ARG A 547 -100.04 -59.59 12.13
C ARG A 547 -98.93 -58.91 11.33
N ILE A 548 -98.97 -58.95 10.00
CA ILE A 548 -97.99 -58.27 9.14
C ILE A 548 -98.13 -56.75 9.24
N VAL A 549 -99.36 -56.22 9.25
CA VAL A 549 -99.60 -54.77 9.41
C VAL A 549 -99.10 -54.24 10.76
N ASN A 550 -99.19 -55.07 11.80
CA ASN A 550 -98.79 -54.72 13.16
C ASN A 550 -97.36 -55.17 13.49
N ASP A 551 -96.55 -55.55 12.49
CA ASP A 551 -95.15 -55.90 12.71
C ASP A 551 -94.39 -54.65 13.21
N PRO A 552 -93.72 -54.73 14.37
CA PRO A 552 -92.95 -53.62 14.94
C PRO A 552 -91.89 -53.05 13.98
N TYR A 553 -91.35 -53.88 13.08
CA TYR A 553 -90.33 -53.47 12.11
C TYR A 553 -90.85 -52.49 11.05
N LEU A 554 -92.16 -52.57 10.73
CA LEU A 554 -92.80 -51.75 9.70
C LEU A 554 -93.43 -50.47 10.27
N THR A 555 -93.74 -50.42 11.56
CA THR A 555 -94.45 -49.28 12.19
C THR A 555 -93.58 -48.43 13.12
N GLY A 556 -92.40 -48.92 13.53
CA GLY A 556 -91.60 -48.32 14.60
C GLY A 556 -90.29 -47.64 14.16
N ALA A 557 -90.34 -46.64 13.28
CA ALA A 557 -89.17 -45.78 13.07
C ALA A 557 -89.56 -44.30 12.97
N THR A 558 -89.17 -43.50 13.98
CA THR A 558 -89.20 -42.04 13.94
C THR A 558 -87.80 -41.50 13.69
N LEU A 559 -87.73 -40.43 12.91
CA LEU A 559 -86.51 -39.83 12.38
C LEU A 559 -86.02 -38.74 13.35
N THR A 560 -85.47 -39.10 14.52
CA THR A 560 -85.19 -38.07 15.55
C THR A 560 -83.86 -38.15 16.29
N GLU A 561 -82.94 -39.10 16.03
CA GLU A 561 -81.64 -39.09 16.71
C GLU A 561 -80.46 -39.26 15.76
N GLU A 562 -79.50 -38.33 15.89
CA GLU A 562 -78.18 -38.36 15.26
C GLU A 562 -77.44 -39.64 15.69
N PRO A 563 -76.71 -40.34 14.79
CA PRO A 563 -76.09 -41.59 15.17
C PRO A 563 -75.05 -41.32 16.27
N VAL A 564 -75.17 -42.02 17.40
CA VAL A 564 -74.39 -41.79 18.63
C VAL A 564 -72.87 -41.72 18.37
N GLY A 565 -72.37 -42.49 17.39
CA GLY A 565 -70.95 -42.46 16.99
C GLY A 565 -70.48 -41.13 16.41
N PHE A 566 -71.33 -40.39 15.68
CA PHE A 566 -70.98 -39.07 15.14
C PHE A 566 -71.01 -37.98 16.22
N ARG A 567 -71.95 -38.06 17.17
CA ARG A 567 -71.99 -37.16 18.34
C ARG A 567 -70.72 -37.29 19.18
N ILE A 568 -70.31 -38.52 19.51
CA ILE A 568 -69.07 -38.78 20.25
C ILE A 568 -67.85 -38.27 19.49
N ALA A 569 -67.79 -38.45 18.17
CA ALA A 569 -66.67 -37.98 17.37
C ALA A 569 -66.60 -36.45 17.27
N HIS A 570 -67.74 -35.75 17.20
CA HIS A 570 -67.78 -34.29 17.29
C HIS A 570 -67.34 -33.78 18.67
N GLU A 571 -67.84 -34.37 19.75
CA GLU A 571 -67.43 -34.04 21.12
C GLU A 571 -65.93 -34.27 21.33
N LEU A 572 -65.38 -35.35 20.77
CA LEU A 572 -63.94 -35.66 20.87
C LEU A 572 -63.09 -34.66 20.07
N LEU A 573 -63.51 -34.26 18.87
CA LEU A 573 -62.81 -33.24 18.07
C LEU A 573 -62.83 -31.86 18.74
N ASP A 574 -63.97 -31.48 19.33
CA ASP A 574 -64.07 -30.21 20.06
C ASP A 574 -63.28 -30.25 21.38
N SER A 575 -63.22 -31.41 22.05
CA SER A 575 -62.36 -31.62 23.22
C SER A 575 -60.88 -31.54 22.87
N ILE A 576 -60.43 -32.18 21.79
CA ILE A 576 -59.05 -32.11 21.30
C ILE A 576 -58.68 -30.67 20.92
N ARG A 577 -59.59 -29.95 20.24
CA ARG A 577 -59.39 -28.54 19.89
C ARG A 577 -59.22 -27.66 21.12
N LYS A 578 -60.06 -27.87 22.15
CA LYS A 578 -59.98 -27.13 23.40
C LYS A 578 -58.67 -27.43 24.14
N PHE A 579 -58.30 -28.69 24.23
CA PHE A 579 -57.05 -29.11 24.86
C PHE A 579 -55.81 -28.53 24.18
N ILE A 580 -55.75 -28.55 22.84
CA ILE A 580 -54.62 -27.97 22.09
C ILE A 580 -54.53 -26.46 22.32
N ARG A 581 -55.65 -25.74 22.36
CA ARG A 581 -55.65 -24.30 22.69
C ARG A 581 -55.17 -24.04 24.11
N GLU A 582 -55.64 -24.80 25.09
CA GLU A 582 -55.23 -24.66 26.50
C GLU A 582 -53.72 -24.89 26.64
N VAL A 583 -53.18 -25.98 26.07
CA VAL A 583 -51.75 -26.29 26.14
C VAL A 583 -50.88 -25.22 25.47
N ILE A 584 -51.31 -24.69 24.31
CA ILE A 584 -50.56 -23.64 23.60
C ILE A 584 -50.63 -22.32 24.36
N GLU A 585 -51.77 -21.98 24.95
CA GLU A 585 -51.93 -20.75 25.73
C GLU A 585 -51.14 -20.81 27.04
N ASP A 586 -51.16 -21.95 27.74
CA ASP A 586 -50.33 -22.19 28.92
C ASP A 586 -48.84 -22.03 28.57
N LYS A 587 -48.39 -22.54 27.41
CA LYS A 587 -47.01 -22.36 26.96
C LYS A 587 -46.68 -20.93 26.56
N LYS A 588 -47.61 -20.18 25.98
CA LYS A 588 -47.43 -18.74 25.72
C LYS A 588 -47.34 -17.94 27.02
N GLN A 589 -48.13 -18.30 28.04
CA GLN A 589 -48.08 -17.69 29.36
C GLN A 589 -46.76 -17.98 30.09
N GLU A 590 -46.26 -19.22 30.04
CA GLU A 590 -44.94 -19.57 30.58
C GLU A 590 -43.78 -18.80 29.89
N LEU A 591 -43.94 -18.46 28.61
CA LEU A 591 -42.97 -17.68 27.84
C LEU A 591 -43.13 -16.16 28.00
N SER A 592 -44.10 -15.71 28.80
CA SER A 592 -44.26 -14.31 29.23
C SER A 592 -43.40 -14.05 30.44
#